data_AF-A0AA35QY00-F1
#
_entry.id   AF-A0AA35QY00-F1
#
_cell.length_a   1.000
_cell.length_b   1.000
_cell.length_c   1.000
_cell.angle_alpha   90.00
_cell.angle_beta   90.00
_cell.angle_gamma   90.00
#
_symmetry.space_group_name_H-M   'P 1'
#
loop_
_entity.id
_entity.type
_entity.pdbx_description
1 polymer ?
#
loop_
_entity_poly.entity_id
_entity_poly.type
_entity_poly.pdbx_seq_one_letter_code
_entity_poly.pdbx_strand_id
1 'polypeptide(L)'
;MLANLGSGGVGEGQLAQKLAEARQEPEHPLARKRTDLPLSSPTSGIKVLGVGDLLTRMGRCCGPIPGDEIVGFVTRSRGVTVHKRICPSVLHEDEPERFVPVEWGQAKELF
;
A
#
# COMPACT_ATOMS: atom_id res chain seq x y z
N MET A 1 -4.63 44.93 38.89
CA MET A 1 -3.23 44.54 38.66
C MET A 1 -2.77 43.93 39.98
N LEU A 2 -2.54 42.62 40.15
CA LEU A 2 -1.73 41.68 39.38
C LEU A 2 -2.30 40.25 39.52
N ALA A 3 -2.14 39.44 38.47
CA ALA A 3 -2.68 38.09 38.34
C ALA A 3 -1.87 37.04 39.13
N ASN A 4 -2.57 36.04 39.67
CA ASN A 4 -1.98 34.83 40.25
C ASN A 4 -1.24 34.04 39.16
N LEU A 5 0.09 34.08 39.21
CA LEU A 5 0.95 33.14 38.49
C LEU A 5 0.92 31.78 39.21
N GLY A 6 0.73 30.73 38.40
CA GLY A 6 0.41 29.38 38.83
C GLY A 6 1.55 28.67 39.55
N SER A 7 1.18 28.01 40.65
CA SER A 7 2.00 27.02 41.32
C SER A 7 2.06 25.76 40.45
N GLY A 8 3.21 25.53 39.83
CA GLY A 8 3.53 24.29 39.15
C GLY A 8 3.47 23.12 40.13
N GLY A 9 2.61 22.15 39.81
CA GLY A 9 2.43 20.93 40.58
C GLY A 9 2.02 19.77 39.68
N VAL A 10 2.63 19.65 38.50
CA VAL A 10 2.58 18.39 37.75
C VAL A 10 3.57 17.44 38.40
N GLY A 11 3.06 16.55 39.26
CA GLY A 11 3.87 15.45 39.79
C GLY A 11 4.30 14.52 38.64
N GLU A 12 5.52 14.01 38.69
CA GLU A 12 6.13 13.18 37.64
C GLU A 12 5.25 11.98 37.24
N GLY A 13 4.48 11.42 38.19
CA GLY A 13 3.51 10.35 37.93
C GLY A 13 2.35 10.75 37.02
N GLN A 14 1.96 12.03 37.02
CA GLN A 14 0.84 12.55 36.20
C GLN A 14 1.28 12.80 34.75
N LEU A 15 2.56 13.07 34.52
CA LEU A 15 3.15 13.15 33.18
C LEU A 15 3.29 11.76 32.54
N ALA A 16 3.69 10.75 33.33
CA ALA A 16 3.79 9.37 32.87
C ALA A 16 2.42 8.80 32.43
N GLN A 17 1.36 9.11 33.17
CA GLN A 17 0.00 8.68 32.84
C GLN A 17 -0.49 9.33 31.52
N LYS A 18 -0.26 10.63 31.33
CA LYS A 18 -0.65 11.33 30.08
C LYS A 18 0.12 10.84 28.85
N LEU A 19 1.37 10.40 29.00
CA LEU A 19 2.14 9.80 27.90
C LEU A 19 1.65 8.38 27.54
N ALA A 20 1.12 7.64 28.52
CA ALA A 20 0.56 6.30 28.30
C ALA A 20 -0.80 6.34 27.57
N GLU A 21 -1.64 7.33 27.90
CA GLU A 21 -2.97 7.52 27.30
C GLU A 21 -2.90 8.01 25.84
N ALA A 22 -1.82 8.69 25.45
CA ALA A 22 -1.60 9.19 24.07
C ALA A 22 -1.14 8.11 23.06
N ARG A 23 -0.94 6.85 23.49
CA ARG A 23 -0.57 5.72 22.60
C ARG A 23 -1.74 4.87 22.14
N GLN A 24 -2.96 5.16 22.58
CA GLN A 24 -4.15 4.50 22.06
C GLN A 24 -4.72 5.34 20.92
N GLU A 25 -4.15 5.13 19.73
CA GLU A 25 -4.80 5.54 18.48
C GLU A 25 -6.17 4.84 18.43
N PRO A 26 -7.29 5.58 18.27
CA PRO A 26 -8.61 4.96 18.18
C PRO A 26 -8.63 4.06 16.93
N GLU A 27 -8.65 2.76 17.18
CA GLU A 27 -8.87 1.72 16.18
C GLU A 27 -10.25 1.91 15.52
N HIS A 28 -10.25 2.61 14.39
CA HIS A 28 -11.45 2.84 13.58
C HIS A 28 -11.97 1.50 13.01
N PRO A 29 -13.16 0.99 13.41
CA PRO A 29 -13.61 -0.35 13.04
C PRO A 29 -14.24 -0.47 11.63
N LEU A 30 -13.92 0.41 10.69
CA LEU A 30 -14.60 0.47 9.39
C LEU A 30 -13.66 0.49 8.18
N ALA A 31 -12.57 -0.27 8.22
CA ALA A 31 -11.91 -0.70 7.00
C ALA A 31 -12.31 -2.16 6.74
N ARG A 32 -13.41 -2.37 5.99
CA ARG A 32 -13.65 -3.68 5.36
C ARG A 32 -12.36 -4.06 4.66
N LYS A 33 -11.71 -5.12 5.14
CA LYS A 33 -10.53 -5.72 4.52
C LYS A 33 -10.94 -6.04 3.08
N ARG A 34 -10.58 -5.18 2.13
CA ARG A 34 -10.83 -5.43 0.71
C ARG A 34 -10.12 -6.75 0.42
N THR A 35 -10.91 -7.79 0.21
CA THR A 35 -10.44 -9.11 -0.14
C THR A 35 -9.51 -8.94 -1.33
N ASP A 36 -8.25 -9.33 -1.17
CA ASP A 36 -7.27 -9.45 -2.23
C ASP A 36 -7.75 -10.48 -3.23
N LEU A 37 -8.67 -10.08 -4.10
CA LEU A 37 -9.01 -10.87 -5.27
C LEU A 37 -7.77 -10.86 -6.17
N PRO A 38 -7.17 -12.01 -6.47
CA PRO A 38 -6.15 -12.08 -7.50
C PRO A 38 -6.75 -11.59 -8.81
N LEU A 39 -6.10 -10.60 -9.39
CA LEU A 39 -6.41 -9.96 -10.66
C LEU A 39 -5.84 -10.87 -11.77
N SER A 40 -6.29 -12.13 -11.78
CA SER A 40 -5.82 -13.18 -12.69
C SER A 40 -6.97 -13.82 -13.44
N SER A 41 -7.89 -12.99 -13.95
CA SER A 41 -8.85 -13.38 -14.98
C SER A 41 -8.52 -12.63 -16.27
N PRO A 42 -8.90 -13.15 -17.45
CA PRO A 42 -8.75 -12.43 -18.73
C PRO A 42 -9.46 -11.06 -18.77
N THR A 43 -10.27 -10.75 -17.75
CA THR A 43 -10.94 -9.46 -17.51
C THR A 43 -10.14 -8.50 -16.62
N SER A 44 -8.98 -8.90 -16.13
CA SER A 44 -8.24 -8.21 -15.08
C SER A 44 -7.60 -6.88 -15.51
N GLY A 45 -7.60 -6.54 -16.80
CA GLY A 45 -7.04 -5.28 -17.27
C GLY A 45 -5.53 -5.12 -17.00
N ILE A 46 -4.79 -6.20 -16.75
CA ILE A 46 -3.33 -6.22 -16.68
C ILE A 46 -2.80 -7.33 -17.58
N LYS A 47 -1.80 -7.01 -18.40
CA LYS A 47 -1.08 -7.95 -19.25
C LYS A 47 0.40 -7.95 -18.85
N VAL A 48 0.92 -9.11 -18.50
CA VAL A 48 2.37 -9.31 -18.32
C VAL A 48 2.98 -9.61 -19.68
N LEU A 49 4.03 -8.90 -20.08
CA LEU A 49 4.61 -9.10 -21.41
C LEU A 49 5.54 -10.33 -21.41
N GLY A 50 5.43 -11.16 -22.45
CA GLY A 50 6.27 -12.35 -22.64
C GLY A 50 5.82 -13.62 -21.90
N VAL A 51 4.78 -13.53 -21.07
CA VAL A 51 4.21 -14.68 -20.34
C VAL A 51 2.69 -14.55 -20.29
N GLY A 52 1.97 -15.67 -20.45
CA GLY A 52 0.51 -15.72 -20.41
C GLY A 52 -0.06 -15.50 -19.01
N ASP A 53 -1.26 -16.01 -18.74
CA ASP A 53 -2.03 -15.81 -17.51
C ASP A 53 -1.23 -16.15 -16.23
N LEU A 54 -0.53 -15.16 -15.68
CA LEU A 54 0.15 -15.25 -14.40
C LEU A 54 -0.73 -14.65 -13.30
N LEU A 55 -0.65 -15.27 -12.13
CA LEU A 55 -1.26 -14.73 -10.92
C LEU A 55 -0.72 -13.32 -10.67
N THR A 56 -1.59 -12.33 -10.86
CA THR A 56 -1.22 -10.92 -10.77
C THR A 56 -2.05 -10.23 -9.68
N ARG A 57 -1.43 -9.28 -8.98
CA ARG A 57 -2.09 -8.50 -7.94
C ARG A 57 -1.56 -7.06 -7.90
N MET A 58 -2.34 -6.15 -7.34
CA MET A 58 -1.91 -4.76 -7.16
C MET A 58 -1.11 -4.57 -5.87
N GLY A 59 -0.05 -3.78 -5.94
CA GLY A 59 0.76 -3.37 -4.80
C GLY A 59 -0.02 -2.44 -3.87
N ARG A 60 -0.14 -2.83 -2.60
CA ARG A 60 -0.85 -2.03 -1.58
C ARG A 60 -0.12 -0.75 -1.17
N CYS A 61 1.19 -0.69 -1.39
CA CYS A 61 2.05 0.45 -1.03
C CYS A 61 1.83 1.68 -1.93
N CYS A 62 1.44 1.49 -3.20
CA CYS A 62 1.29 2.59 -4.15
C CYS A 62 -0.07 2.61 -4.89
N GLY A 63 -0.90 1.56 -4.74
CA GLY A 63 -2.26 1.49 -5.29
C GLY A 63 -2.40 1.95 -6.75
N PRO A 64 -1.77 1.25 -7.71
CA PRO A 64 -1.81 1.69 -9.11
C PRO A 64 -3.23 1.69 -9.69
N ILE A 65 -3.54 2.68 -10.53
CA ILE A 65 -4.81 2.84 -11.24
C ILE A 65 -4.58 2.89 -12.76
N PRO A 66 -5.58 2.53 -13.59
CA PRO A 66 -5.46 2.60 -15.04
C PRO A 66 -4.95 3.96 -15.52
N GLY A 67 -3.91 3.94 -16.36
CA GLY A 67 -3.20 5.13 -16.83
C GLY A 67 -1.90 5.44 -16.08
N ASP A 68 -1.67 4.86 -14.89
CA ASP A 68 -0.37 4.95 -14.22
C ASP A 68 0.71 4.19 -15.00
N GLU A 69 1.95 4.70 -14.97
CA GLU A 69 3.11 3.92 -15.37
C GLU A 69 3.37 2.81 -14.35
N ILE A 70 3.27 1.56 -14.80
CA ILE A 70 3.34 0.37 -13.94
C ILE A 70 4.53 -0.52 -14.29
N VAL A 71 4.97 -1.29 -13.29
CA VAL A 71 6.00 -2.33 -13.40
C VAL A 71 5.58 -3.54 -12.57
N GLY A 72 5.87 -4.74 -13.06
CA GLY A 72 5.64 -5.99 -12.34
C GLY A 72 6.88 -6.40 -11.55
N PHE A 73 6.67 -6.91 -10.35
CA PHE A 73 7.71 -7.51 -9.52
C PHE A 73 7.33 -8.94 -9.14
N VAL A 74 8.15 -9.90 -9.56
CA VAL A 74 7.94 -11.33 -9.32
C VAL A 74 8.22 -11.63 -7.86
N THR A 75 7.21 -12.08 -7.11
CA THR A 75 7.36 -12.46 -5.71
C THR A 75 7.52 -13.96 -5.56
N ARG A 76 8.26 -14.40 -4.53
CA ARG A 76 8.63 -15.82 -4.34
C ARG A 76 7.46 -16.80 -4.40
N SER A 77 6.31 -16.46 -3.82
CA SER A 77 5.18 -17.40 -3.66
C SER A 77 3.84 -16.89 -4.16
N ARG A 78 3.76 -15.65 -4.66
CA ARG A 78 2.47 -14.98 -4.88
C ARG A 78 2.33 -14.37 -6.28
N GLY A 79 3.09 -14.90 -7.24
CA GLY A 79 3.10 -14.42 -8.62
C GLY A 79 3.67 -13.00 -8.74
N VAL A 80 3.11 -12.22 -9.66
CA VAL A 80 3.56 -10.86 -9.99
C VAL A 80 2.76 -9.83 -9.19
N THR A 81 3.46 -8.91 -8.54
CA THR A 81 2.85 -7.73 -7.90
C THR A 81 3.07 -6.51 -8.78
N VAL A 82 2.01 -5.79 -9.12
CA VAL A 82 2.05 -4.59 -9.95
C VAL A 82 2.26 -3.37 -9.06
N HIS A 83 3.32 -2.63 -9.33
CA HIS A 83 3.68 -1.39 -8.64
C HIS A 83 3.67 -0.23 -9.63
N LYS A 84 3.60 1.00 -9.13
CA LYS A 84 3.97 2.17 -9.94
C LYS A 84 5.46 2.14 -10.21
N ARG A 85 5.89 2.64 -11.37
CA ARG A 85 7.30 2.71 -11.76
C ARG A 85 8.19 3.43 -10.74
N ILE A 86 7.63 4.41 -10.04
CA ILE A 86 8.31 5.22 -9.01
C ILE A 86 8.03 4.76 -7.57
N CYS A 87 7.57 3.52 -7.36
CA CYS A 87 7.18 3.05 -6.03
C CYS A 87 8.42 2.82 -5.13
N PRO A 88 8.53 3.50 -3.96
CA PRO A 88 9.70 3.36 -3.09
C PRO A 88 9.97 1.93 -2.63
N SER A 89 8.93 1.12 -2.43
CA SER A 89 9.12 -0.27 -1.97
C SER A 89 9.85 -1.17 -2.96
N VAL A 90 9.82 -0.86 -4.26
CA VAL A 90 10.52 -1.67 -5.28
C VAL A 90 11.76 -0.96 -5.82
N LEU A 91 11.87 0.37 -5.69
CA LEU A 91 13.08 1.08 -6.10
C LEU A 91 14.34 0.69 -5.30
N HIS A 92 14.17 0.16 -4.08
CA HIS A 92 15.26 -0.30 -3.23
C HIS A 92 15.55 -1.80 -3.36
N GLU A 93 14.92 -2.50 -4.30
CA GLU A 93 15.16 -3.94 -4.51
C GLU A 93 16.40 -4.14 -5.38
N ASP A 94 17.35 -4.96 -4.91
CA ASP A 94 18.63 -5.24 -5.56
C ASP A 94 18.57 -6.44 -6.56
N GLU A 95 17.38 -6.97 -6.84
CA GLU A 95 17.16 -8.12 -7.74
C GLU A 95 16.50 -7.67 -9.07
N PRO A 96 17.25 -7.06 -10.02
CA PRO A 96 16.70 -6.51 -11.26
C PRO A 96 16.01 -7.56 -12.15
N GLU A 97 16.46 -8.82 -12.09
CA GLU A 97 15.88 -9.95 -12.83
C GLU A 97 14.45 -10.30 -12.41
N ARG A 98 14.01 -9.85 -11.24
CA ARG A 98 12.64 -10.07 -10.74
C ARG A 98 11.66 -9.01 -11.25
N PHE A 99 12.12 -7.98 -11.96
CA PHE A 99 11.24 -7.03 -12.63
C PHE A 99 10.76 -7.57 -13.96
N VAL A 100 9.46 -7.48 -14.18
CA VAL A 100 8.82 -7.88 -15.43
C VAL A 100 8.02 -6.73 -16.02
N PRO A 101 8.09 -6.51 -17.34
CA PRO A 101 7.28 -5.51 -18.00
C PRO A 101 5.80 -5.91 -17.96
N VAL A 102 4.95 -4.95 -17.61
CA VAL A 102 3.50 -5.11 -17.50
C VAL A 102 2.81 -3.91 -18.12
N GLU A 103 1.64 -4.14 -18.70
CA GLU A 103 0.81 -3.12 -19.33
C GLU A 103 -0.63 -3.22 -18.85
N TRP A 104 -1.36 -2.12 -18.93
CA TRP A 104 -2.82 -2.14 -18.77
C TRP A 104 -3.44 -2.87 -19.97
N GLY A 105 -4.29 -3.85 -19.68
CA GLY A 105 -5.09 -4.53 -20.68
C GLY A 105 -6.07 -3.56 -21.34
N GLN A 106 -6.32 -3.74 -22.63
CA GLN A 106 -7.30 -2.96 -23.36
C GLN A 106 -8.70 -3.28 -22.83
N ALA A 107 -9.48 -2.26 -22.49
CA ALA A 107 -10.90 -2.43 -22.24
C ALA A 107 -11.53 -2.93 -23.54
N LYS A 108 -12.03 -4.17 -23.56
CA LYS A 108 -12.89 -4.61 -24.67
C LYS A 108 -14.15 -3.75 -24.61
N GLU A 109 -14.33 -2.87 -25.58
CA GLU A 109 -15.63 -2.25 -25.85
C GLU A 109 -16.62 -3.39 -26.12
N LEU A 110 -17.53 -3.61 -25.19
CA LEU A 110 -18.65 -4.53 -25.38
C LEU A 110 -19.69 -3.77 -26.21
N PHE A 111 -19.68 -4.00 -27.52
CA PHE A 111 -20.74 -3.58 -28.43
C PHE A 111 -21.96 -4.50 -28.30
#